data_AF-A0A7C6JSW0-F1
#
_entry.id   AF-A0A7C6JSW0-F1
#
_cell.length_a   1.000
_cell.length_b   1.000
_cell.length_c   1.000
_cell.angle_alpha   90.00
_cell.angle_beta   90.00
_cell.angle_gamma   90.00
#
_symmetry.space_group_name_H-M   'P 1'
#
loop_
_entity.id
_entity.type
_entity.pdbx_description
1 polymer ?
#
loop_
_entity_poly.entity_id
_entity_poly.type
_entity_poly.pdbx_seq_one_letter_code
_entity_poly.pdbx_strand_id
1 'polypeptide(L)'
;GRNNRQNDRLTLRQAQDDDIWLHTKNIPGSHVIIRCPDGQLPPENVLLTAAHLAAHYSRARGSSNVPVDYTRRRHVRKPSGARPGFVIYDHQRTIYVTPDTEMVKALKAGL
;
A
#
# COMPACT_ATOMS: atom_id res chain seq x y z
N GLY A 1 4.58 -4.65 -3.38
CA GLY A 1 5.84 -5.27 -3.81
C GLY A 1 6.49 -5.97 -2.63
N ARG A 2 7.32 -6.99 -2.84
CA ARG A 2 7.96 -7.74 -1.74
C ARG A 2 9.37 -7.23 -1.37
N ASN A 3 9.90 -6.30 -2.15
CA ASN A 3 11.16 -5.60 -1.88
C ASN A 3 11.15 -4.22 -2.53
N ASN A 4 12.18 -3.42 -2.25
CA ASN A 4 12.28 -2.02 -2.69
C ASN A 4 12.26 -1.84 -4.22
N ARG A 5 12.93 -2.71 -4.98
CA ARG A 5 12.92 -2.64 -6.46
C ARG A 5 11.55 -2.99 -7.03
N GLN A 6 10.88 -3.98 -6.43
CA GLN A 6 9.51 -4.33 -6.80
C GLN A 6 8.51 -3.25 -6.40
N ASN A 7 8.72 -2.56 -5.27
CA ASN A 7 7.90 -1.41 -4.87
C ASN A 7 8.00 -0.28 -5.90
N ASP A 8 9.21 0.06 -6.34
CA ASP A 8 9.40 1.05 -7.42
C ASP A 8 8.70 0.62 -8.70
N ARG A 9 8.91 -0.63 -9.15
CA ARG A 9 8.27 -1.12 -10.37
C ARG A 9 6.74 -1.09 -10.26
N LEU A 10 6.21 -1.57 -9.14
CA LEU A 10 4.77 -1.61 -8.88
C LEU A 10 4.17 -0.20 -8.90
N THR A 11 4.72 0.72 -8.11
CA THR A 11 4.15 2.05 -7.91
C THR A 11 4.42 2.99 -9.08
N LEU A 12 5.62 2.96 -9.64
CA LEU A 12 6.05 3.98 -10.60
C LEU A 12 5.87 3.55 -12.06
N ARG A 13 5.80 2.24 -12.36
CA ARG A 13 5.71 1.73 -13.74
C ARG A 13 4.45 0.92 -14.03
N GLN A 14 3.93 0.19 -13.07
CA GLN A 14 2.79 -0.71 -13.29
C GLN A 14 1.46 -0.07 -12.92
N ALA A 15 1.41 0.68 -11.81
CA ALA A 15 0.22 1.37 -11.34
C ALA A 15 -0.18 2.53 -12.27
N GLN A 16 -1.49 2.68 -12.47
CA GLN A 16 -2.11 3.79 -13.20
C GLN A 16 -2.39 4.95 -12.26
N ASP A 17 -2.63 6.14 -12.80
CA ASP A 17 -2.73 7.38 -12.01
C ASP A 17 -3.88 7.39 -11.00
N ASP A 18 -5.00 6.75 -11.34
CA ASP A 18 -6.18 6.64 -10.48
C ASP A 18 -6.19 5.40 -9.58
N ASP A 19 -5.20 4.51 -9.71
CA ASP A 19 -5.04 3.40 -8.78
C ASP A 19 -4.77 3.93 -7.36
N ILE A 20 -5.25 3.22 -6.34
CA ILE A 20 -4.99 3.58 -4.94
C ILE A 20 -3.70 2.94 -4.47
N TRP A 21 -2.78 3.76 -4.00
CA TRP A 21 -1.55 3.33 -3.34
C TRP A 21 -1.73 3.36 -1.83
N LEU A 22 -1.21 2.33 -1.16
CA LEU A 22 -1.20 2.21 0.29
C LEU A 22 0.19 1.86 0.82
N HIS A 23 0.52 2.41 1.99
CA HIS A 23 1.75 2.11 2.72
C HIS A 23 1.61 2.46 4.20
N THR A 24 2.35 1.76 5.07
CA THR A 24 2.36 2.06 6.51
C THR A 24 3.00 3.41 6.80
N LYS A 25 2.29 4.29 7.51
CA LYS A 25 2.74 5.65 7.81
C LYS A 25 4.02 5.63 8.65
N ASN A 26 5.09 6.24 8.14
CA ASN A 26 6.40 6.35 8.79
C ASN A 26 7.06 5.02 9.20
N ILE A 27 6.60 3.89 8.66
CA ILE A 27 7.10 2.55 9.01
C ILE A 27 7.55 1.86 7.72
N PRO A 28 8.76 1.28 7.67
CA PRO A 28 9.21 0.52 6.51
C PRO A 28 8.27 -0.66 6.21
N GLY A 29 7.88 -0.79 4.94
CA GLY A 29 6.94 -1.82 4.51
C GLY A 29 6.71 -1.85 3.00
N SER A 30 5.91 -2.82 2.57
CA SER A 30 5.54 -3.02 1.17
C SER A 30 4.60 -1.93 0.65
N HIS A 31 4.79 -1.53 -0.61
CA HIS A 31 3.77 -0.78 -1.35
C HIS A 31 2.65 -1.71 -1.76
N VAL A 32 1.40 -1.31 -1.54
CA VAL A 32 0.20 -2.01 -2.00
C VAL A 32 -0.54 -1.13 -2.99
N ILE A 33 -1.10 -1.73 -4.04
CA ILE A 33 -1.89 -1.04 -5.06
C ILE A 33 -3.24 -1.74 -5.18
N ILE A 34 -4.33 -0.96 -5.15
CA ILE A 34 -5.65 -1.39 -5.59
C ILE A 34 -5.84 -0.84 -7.00
N ARG A 35 -6.19 -1.69 -7.95
CA ARG A 35 -6.46 -1.29 -9.34
C ARG A 35 -7.85 -0.65 -9.44
N CYS A 36 -7.92 0.54 -10.01
CA CYS A 36 -9.15 1.32 -10.15
C CYS A 36 -9.34 1.72 -11.62
N PRO A 37 -9.70 0.80 -12.53
CA PRO A 37 -9.77 1.07 -13.97
C PRO A 37 -10.79 2.16 -14.32
N ASP A 38 -11.88 2.27 -13.57
CA ASP A 38 -12.93 3.28 -13.78
C ASP A 38 -12.69 4.59 -12.98
N GLY A 39 -11.53 4.71 -12.33
CA GLY A 39 -11.14 5.87 -11.52
C GLY A 39 -11.96 6.08 -10.23
N GLN A 40 -12.90 5.18 -9.93
CA GLN A 40 -13.71 5.21 -8.73
C GLN A 40 -12.92 4.73 -7.51
N LEU A 41 -13.27 5.26 -6.34
CA LEU A 41 -12.71 4.77 -5.09
C LEU A 41 -13.17 3.32 -4.86
N PRO A 42 -12.28 2.44 -4.37
CA PRO A 42 -12.65 1.08 -4.05
C PRO A 42 -13.64 1.07 -2.87
N PRO A 43 -14.52 0.05 -2.80
CA PRO A 43 -15.33 -0.20 -1.61
C PRO A 43 -14.48 -0.29 -0.34
N GLU A 44 -15.05 0.10 0.80
CA GLU A 44 -14.34 0.18 2.08
C GLU A 44 -13.69 -1.14 2.48
N ASN A 45 -14.38 -2.27 2.29
CA ASN A 45 -13.83 -3.60 2.59
C ASN A 45 -12.58 -3.94 1.77
N VAL A 46 -12.51 -3.51 0.50
CA VAL A 46 -11.34 -3.69 -0.35
C VAL A 46 -10.18 -2.81 0.14
N LEU A 47 -10.49 -1.57 0.53
CA LEU A 47 -9.50 -0.64 1.10
C LEU A 47 -8.91 -1.19 2.41
N LEU A 48 -9.76 -1.67 3.33
CA LEU A 48 -9.36 -2.29 4.58
C LEU A 48 -8.49 -3.54 4.33
N THR A 49 -8.91 -4.41 3.41
CA THR A 49 -8.15 -5.61 3.02
C THR A 49 -6.74 -5.23 2.55
N ALA A 50 -6.62 -4.22 1.69
CA ALA A 50 -5.34 -3.74 1.21
C ALA A 50 -4.47 -3.13 2.32
N ALA A 51 -5.09 -2.45 3.30
CA ALA A 51 -4.38 -1.92 4.46
C ALA A 51 -3.86 -3.00 5.39
N HIS A 52 -4.62 -4.06 5.63
CA HIS A 52 -4.12 -5.24 6.35
C HIS A 52 -2.94 -5.86 5.62
N LEU A 53 -2.95 -5.93 4.27
CA LEU A 53 -1.77 -6.37 3.51
C LEU A 53 -0.57 -5.44 3.72
N ALA A 54 -0.76 -4.12 3.64
CA ALA A 54 0.32 -3.14 3.84
C ALA A 54 0.93 -3.28 5.24
N ALA A 55 0.09 -3.36 6.28
CA ALA A 55 0.51 -3.50 7.65
C ALA A 55 1.17 -4.87 7.92
N HIS A 56 0.62 -5.96 7.38
CA HIS A 56 1.20 -7.30 7.49
C HIS A 56 2.56 -7.41 6.79
N TYR A 57 2.78 -6.75 5.64
CA TYR A 57 4.08 -6.73 4.96
C TYR A 57 4.95 -5.53 5.36
N SER A 58 4.80 -5.05 6.58
CA SER A 58 5.62 -4.00 7.18
C SER A 58 6.40 -4.49 8.41
N ARG A 59 7.22 -3.61 8.98
CA ARG A 59 7.83 -3.83 10.29
C ARG A 59 6.82 -3.82 11.45
N ALA A 60 5.58 -3.40 11.23
CA ALA A 60 4.52 -3.36 12.23
C ALA A 60 3.61 -4.61 12.21
N ARG A 61 4.03 -5.71 11.57
CA ARG A 61 3.22 -6.95 11.44
C ARG A 61 2.64 -7.47 12.77
N GLY A 62 3.38 -7.35 13.87
CA GLY A 62 2.97 -7.81 15.21
C GLY A 62 2.38 -6.72 16.10
N SER A 63 2.13 -5.53 15.56
CA SER A 63 1.58 -4.39 16.29
C SER A 63 0.05 -4.35 16.17
N SER A 64 -0.60 -3.56 17.01
CA SER A 64 -2.03 -3.25 16.90
C SER A 64 -2.23 -1.79 16.44
N ASN A 65 -3.40 -1.50 15.87
CA ASN A 65 -3.79 -0.13 15.50
C ASN A 65 -2.74 0.60 14.63
N VAL A 66 -2.22 -0.11 13.62
CA VAL A 66 -1.16 0.37 12.72
C VAL A 66 -1.73 1.40 11.76
N PRO A 67 -1.15 2.61 11.67
CA PRO A 67 -1.56 3.61 10.69
C PRO A 67 -1.09 3.24 9.28
N VAL A 68 -2.02 3.21 8.34
CA VAL A 68 -1.78 2.98 6.91
C VAL A 68 -2.29 4.18 6.13
N ASP A 69 -1.38 4.83 5.41
CA ASP A 69 -1.72 5.92 4.53
C ASP A 69 -2.15 5.38 3.17
N TYR A 70 -3.15 6.02 2.57
CA TYR A 70 -3.57 5.77 1.21
C TYR A 70 -3.82 7.07 0.45
N THR A 71 -3.50 7.07 -0.84
CA THR A 71 -3.74 8.17 -1.78
C THR A 71 -3.82 7.61 -3.20
N ARG A 72 -4.25 8.43 -4.16
CA ARG A 72 -4.13 8.05 -5.58
C ARG A 72 -2.66 7.99 -5.97
N ARG A 73 -2.28 7.01 -6.80
CA ARG A 73 -0.90 6.81 -7.24
C ARG A 73 -0.30 8.06 -7.88
N ARG A 74 -1.09 8.88 -8.60
CA ARG A 74 -0.62 10.14 -9.18
C ARG A 74 -0.04 11.15 -8.17
N HIS A 75 -0.42 11.04 -6.90
CA HIS A 75 0.13 11.86 -5.81
C HIS A 75 1.43 11.27 -5.23
N VAL A 76 1.86 10.11 -5.71
CA VAL A 76 3.09 9.43 -5.27
C VAL A 76 4.18 9.65 -6.30
N ARG A 77 5.32 10.19 -5.84
CA ARG A 77 6.46 10.51 -6.70
C ARG A 77 7.77 10.06 -6.07
N LYS A 78 8.75 9.79 -6.92
CA LYS A 78 10.11 9.45 -6.50
C LYS A 78 11.02 10.65 -6.73
N PRO A 79 11.64 11.22 -5.67
CA PRO A 79 12.64 12.25 -5.84
C PRO A 79 13.83 11.76 -6.68
N SER A 80 14.41 12.66 -7.46
CA SER A 80 15.58 12.34 -8.27
C SER A 80 16.74 11.83 -7.41
N GLY A 81 17.41 10.77 -7.84
CA GLY A 81 18.51 10.14 -7.10
C GLY A 81 18.12 9.35 -5.83
N ALA A 82 16.83 9.28 -5.48
CA ALA A 82 16.40 8.56 -4.29
C ALA A 82 16.62 7.04 -4.42
N ARG A 83 16.90 6.40 -3.28
CA ARG A 83 17.11 4.95 -3.18
C ARG A 83 15.85 4.19 -3.61
N PRO A 84 15.97 2.93 -4.08
CA PRO A 84 14.80 2.12 -4.41
C PRO A 84 13.83 1.99 -3.24
N GLY A 85 12.53 2.02 -3.53
CA GLY A 85 11.43 1.96 -2.58
C GLY A 85 11.13 3.29 -1.88
N PHE A 86 11.97 4.31 -2.04
CA PHE A 86 11.72 5.62 -1.45
C PHE A 86 10.80 6.45 -2.36
N VAL A 87 9.69 6.91 -1.78
CA VAL A 87 8.71 7.79 -2.43
C VAL A 87 8.29 8.88 -1.46
N ILE A 88 7.88 10.01 -2.01
CA ILE A 88 7.14 11.05 -1.29
C ILE A 88 5.72 11.09 -1.83
N TYR A 89 4.77 11.48 -1.00
CA TYR A 89 3.36 11.53 -1.35
C TYR A 89 2.63 12.63 -0.59
N ASP A 90 1.50 13.04 -1.15
CA ASP A 90 0.60 14.03 -0.58
C ASP A 90 -0.87 13.62 -0.79
N HIS A 91 -1.80 14.45 -0.29
CA HIS A 91 -3.26 14.22 -0.34
C HIS A 91 -3.70 12.87 0.24
N GLN A 92 -2.93 12.34 1.18
CA GLN A 92 -3.20 11.06 1.82
C GLN A 92 -4.30 11.17 2.86
N ARG A 93 -4.98 10.05 3.05
CA ARG A 93 -5.81 9.77 4.22
C ARG A 93 -5.18 8.60 4.99
N THR A 94 -5.40 8.55 6.29
CA THR A 94 -4.88 7.48 7.15
C THR A 94 -6.05 6.62 7.62
N ILE A 95 -5.91 5.30 7.51
CA ILE A 95 -6.77 4.31 8.15
C ILE A 95 -5.96 3.49 9.13
N TYR A 96 -6.60 2.97 10.17
CA TYR A 96 -5.95 2.21 11.23
C TYR A 96 -6.40 0.76 11.18
N VAL A 97 -5.44 -0.16 11.21
CA VAL A 97 -5.74 -1.60 11.16
C VAL A 97 -4.87 -2.36 12.15
N THR A 98 -5.42 -3.40 12.76
CA THR A 98 -4.62 -4.43 13.42
C THR A 98 -4.33 -5.51 12.37
N PRO A 99 -3.07 -5.80 12.00
CA PRO A 99 -2.74 -6.78 10.97
C PRO A 99 -3.33 -8.16 11.29
N ASP A 100 -4.10 -8.72 10.35
CA ASP A 100 -4.67 -10.05 10.49
C ASP A 100 -3.89 -11.03 9.61
N THR A 101 -3.07 -11.85 10.26
CA THR A 101 -2.22 -12.83 9.56
C THR A 101 -3.02 -13.97 8.94
N GLU A 102 -4.13 -14.39 9.55
CA GLU A 102 -4.95 -15.48 9.03
C GLU A 102 -5.74 -15.01 7.81
N MET A 103 -6.30 -13.79 7.84
CA MET A 103 -6.91 -13.17 6.67
C MET A 103 -5.93 -13.08 5.50
N VAL A 104 -4.69 -12.63 5.74
CA VAL A 104 -3.66 -12.54 4.68
C VAL A 104 -3.29 -13.92 4.12
N LYS A 105 -3.25 -14.97 4.94
CA LYS A 105 -3.01 -16.35 4.48
C LYS A 105 -4.17 -16.86 3.63
N ALA A 106 -5.42 -16.64 4.07
CA ALA A 106 -6.61 -17.05 3.35
C ALA A 106 -6.68 -16.40 1.95
N LEU A 107 -6.40 -15.10 1.86
CA LEU A 107 -6.34 -14.38 0.58
C LEU A 107 -5.31 -14.95 -0.39
N LYS A 108 -4.18 -15.43 0.12
CA LYS A 108 -3.16 -16.09 -0.72
C LYS A 108 -3.57 -17.48 -1.19
N ALA A 109 -4.34 -18.21 -0.39
CA ALA A 109 -4.77 -19.57 -0.72
C ALA A 109 -5.90 -19.59 -1.76
N GLY A 110 -6.66 -18.48 -1.88
CA GLY A 110 -7.70 -18.30 -2.89
C GLY A 110 -7.23 -17.64 -4.20
N LEU A 111 -5.93 -17.37 -4.36
CA LEU A 111 -5.29 -16.87 -5.58
C LEU A 111 -4.51 -18.00 -6.27
#